data_AF-A0A5B8MZ52-F1
#
_entry.id   AF-A0A5B8MZ52-F1
#
_cell.length_a   1.000
_cell.length_b   1.000
_cell.length_c   1.000
_cell.angle_alpha   90.00
_cell.angle_beta   90.00
_cell.angle_gamma   90.00
#
_symmetry.space_group_name_H-M   'P 1'
#
loop_
_entity.id
_entity.type
_entity.pdbx_description
1 polymer ?
#
loop_
_entity_poly.entity_id
_entity_poly.type
_entity_poly.pdbx_seq_one_letter_code
_entity_poly.pdbx_strand_id
1 'polypeptide(L)'
;MNEYVKRASRDDTEAKRVSTESSSRTSWEPAFIHFNSPEQSGWTDSPGMKMKTGELPNHKIFSITASNLEFVLNDGEYEWDKPSFDANYFIGSPGSYILKNGKLEKVR
;
A
#
# COMPACT_ATOMS: atom_id res chain seq x y z
N MET A 1 -9.77 28.76 -8.33
CA MET A 1 -9.70 27.29 -8.52
C MET A 1 -8.24 26.89 -8.45
N ASN A 2 -7.81 26.32 -7.33
CA ASN A 2 -6.39 26.13 -7.00
C ASN A 2 -5.74 25.05 -7.87
N GLU A 3 -4.52 25.34 -8.34
CA GLU A 3 -3.66 24.48 -9.17
C GLU A 3 -3.39 23.11 -8.51
N TYR A 4 -3.54 23.02 -7.19
CA TYR A 4 -3.44 21.79 -6.40
C TYR A 4 -4.48 20.72 -6.78
N VAL A 5 -5.70 21.14 -7.15
CA VAL A 5 -6.80 20.22 -7.50
C VAL A 5 -6.60 19.60 -8.90
N LYS A 6 -5.81 20.25 -9.77
CA LYS A 6 -5.57 19.77 -11.14
C LYS A 6 -4.49 18.70 -11.26
N ARG A 7 -3.53 18.63 -10.33
CA ARG A 7 -2.48 17.59 -10.34
C ARG A 7 -2.97 16.26 -9.76
N ALA A 8 -3.80 16.31 -8.72
CA ALA A 8 -4.38 15.11 -8.10
C ALA A 8 -5.27 14.30 -9.06
N SER A 9 -5.87 14.93 -10.07
CA SER A 9 -6.86 14.27 -10.94
C SER A 9 -6.27 13.49 -12.12
N ARG A 10 -4.97 13.63 -12.46
CA ARG A 10 -4.35 12.90 -13.57
C ARG A 10 -3.54 11.69 -13.12
N ASP A 11 -2.90 11.76 -11.95
CA ASP A 11 -2.09 10.64 -11.43
C ASP A 11 -2.96 9.51 -10.85
N ASP A 12 -4.12 9.83 -10.26
CA ASP A 12 -4.94 8.85 -9.54
C ASP A 12 -5.61 7.79 -10.45
N THR A 13 -5.72 8.05 -11.77
CA THR A 13 -6.34 7.08 -12.71
C THR A 13 -5.40 5.96 -13.14
N GLU A 14 -4.09 6.15 -13.02
CA GLU A 14 -3.06 5.13 -13.35
C GLU A 14 -2.31 4.65 -12.11
N ALA A 15 -2.28 5.45 -11.04
CA ALA A 15 -1.66 5.08 -9.78
C ALA A 15 -2.54 4.13 -8.96
N LYS A 16 -1.87 3.24 -8.25
CA LYS A 16 -2.43 2.46 -7.14
C LYS A 16 -2.00 3.14 -5.84
N ARG A 17 -2.96 3.48 -4.99
CA ARG A 17 -2.70 4.02 -3.66
C ARG A 17 -3.20 3.02 -2.62
N VAL A 18 -2.28 2.50 -1.80
CA VAL A 18 -2.62 1.64 -0.67
C VAL A 18 -2.55 2.48 0.59
N SER A 19 -3.70 2.62 1.25
CA SER A 19 -3.79 3.18 2.59
C SER A 19 -4.10 2.04 3.56
N THR A 20 -3.50 2.07 4.74
CA THR A 20 -3.77 1.08 5.79
C THR A 20 -4.48 1.78 6.92
N GLU A 21 -5.60 1.19 7.36
CA GLU A 21 -6.41 1.68 8.47
C GLU A 21 -6.09 0.90 9.74
N SER A 22 -6.19 1.59 10.89
CA SER A 22 -5.70 1.10 12.17
C SER A 22 -6.18 -0.31 12.52
N SER A 23 -5.29 -1.29 12.40
CA SER A 23 -5.36 -2.56 13.12
C SER A 23 -4.09 -2.69 13.95
N SER A 24 -4.00 -3.59 14.92
CA SER A 24 -2.82 -3.73 15.80
C SER A 24 -1.49 -3.94 15.05
N ARG A 25 -1.52 -4.20 13.74
CA ARG A 25 -0.37 -4.33 12.83
C ARG A 25 0.02 -3.03 12.13
N THR A 26 -0.73 -1.93 12.27
CA THR A 26 -0.42 -0.62 11.67
C THR A 26 0.12 0.39 12.69
N SER A 27 0.24 0.00 13.97
CA SER A 27 0.99 0.75 14.97
C SER A 27 2.51 0.63 14.79
N TRP A 28 2.97 -0.14 13.79
CA TRP A 28 4.38 -0.23 13.46
C TRP A 28 4.94 1.13 13.02
N GLU A 29 6.04 1.50 13.66
CA GLU A 29 6.80 2.71 13.37
C GLU A 29 8.28 2.35 13.25
N PRO A 30 8.83 2.23 12.03
CA PRO A 30 8.17 2.40 10.71
C PRO A 30 7.44 1.15 10.20
N ALA A 31 6.46 1.33 9.31
CA ALA A 31 5.85 0.24 8.54
C ALA A 31 6.43 0.18 7.11
N PHE A 32 6.58 -1.02 6.58
CA PHE A 32 7.10 -1.28 5.24
C PHE A 32 6.12 -2.08 4.39
N ILE A 33 6.25 -1.95 3.08
CA ILE A 33 5.57 -2.75 2.08
C ILE A 33 6.59 -3.48 1.21
N HIS A 34 6.54 -4.80 1.24
CA HIS A 34 7.27 -5.67 0.35
C HIS A 34 6.31 -6.12 -0.75
N PHE A 35 6.68 -5.94 -2.01
CA PHE A 35 5.75 -6.10 -3.12
C PHE A 35 6.45 -6.55 -4.40
N ASN A 36 5.62 -7.01 -5.33
CA ASN A 36 5.96 -7.34 -6.71
C ASN A 36 4.95 -6.66 -7.64
N SER A 37 5.43 -6.14 -8.76
CA SER A 37 4.60 -5.61 -9.84
C SER A 37 5.31 -5.85 -11.18
N PRO A 38 4.61 -5.99 -12.32
CA PRO A 38 5.24 -6.26 -13.62
C PRO A 38 6.24 -5.17 -14.06
N GLU A 39 6.03 -3.94 -13.60
CA GLU A 39 6.91 -2.80 -13.85
C GLU A 39 8.18 -2.84 -12.99
N GLN A 40 8.21 -3.69 -11.96
CA GLN A 40 9.41 -4.04 -11.20
C GLN A 40 9.89 -5.42 -11.65
N SER A 41 11.20 -5.63 -11.75
CA SER A 41 11.77 -6.91 -12.18
C SER A 41 11.74 -7.97 -11.05
N GLY A 42 10.58 -8.16 -10.40
CA GLY A 42 10.37 -9.10 -9.30
C GLY A 42 10.01 -8.42 -7.97
N TRP A 43 10.10 -9.20 -6.89
CA TRP A 43 9.87 -8.71 -5.53
C TRP A 43 10.96 -7.74 -5.09
N THR A 44 10.61 -6.73 -4.29
CA THR A 44 11.59 -5.85 -3.64
C THR A 44 12.52 -6.61 -2.70
N ASP A 45 13.75 -6.13 -2.47
CA ASP A 45 14.57 -6.69 -1.38
C ASP A 45 13.89 -6.41 -0.03
N SER A 46 13.87 -7.41 0.87
CA SER A 46 13.31 -7.26 2.21
C SER A 46 14.06 -6.17 3.01
N PRO A 47 13.37 -5.32 3.79
CA PRO A 47 11.93 -5.37 4.15
C PRO A 47 10.98 -4.72 3.14
N GLY A 48 11.47 -4.31 1.97
CA GLY A 48 10.72 -3.56 0.98
C GLY A 48 10.80 -2.05 1.19
N MET A 49 9.77 -1.33 0.75
CA MET A 49 9.74 0.12 0.80
C MET A 49 9.06 0.64 2.06
N LYS A 50 9.67 1.64 2.70
CA LYS A 50 9.08 2.33 3.84
C LYS A 50 7.81 3.08 3.43
N MET A 51 6.71 2.86 4.16
CA MET A 51 5.46 3.58 3.94
C MET A 51 5.51 4.97 4.58
N LYS A 52 4.77 5.91 3.99
CA LYS A 52 4.64 7.28 4.52
C LYS A 52 3.57 7.31 5.60
N THR A 53 3.74 8.12 6.64
CA THR A 53 2.66 8.42 7.59
C THR A 53 1.57 9.23 6.88
N GLY A 54 0.32 8.81 7.04
CA GLY A 54 -0.85 9.50 6.50
C GLY A 54 -1.26 10.70 7.36
N GLU A 55 -2.25 11.46 6.87
CA GLU A 55 -2.80 12.63 7.57
C GLU A 55 -3.63 12.24 8.81
N LEU A 56 -4.23 11.05 8.79
CA LEU A 56 -4.96 10.50 9.92
C LEU A 56 -4.01 9.74 10.86
N PRO A 57 -4.20 9.82 12.19
CA PRO A 57 -3.41 9.05 13.14
C PRO A 57 -3.38 7.57 12.79
N ASN A 58 -2.22 6.94 12.97
CA ASN A 58 -1.98 5.50 12.74
C ASN A 58 -2.28 5.01 11.32
N HIS A 59 -2.36 5.90 10.33
CA HIS A 59 -2.45 5.51 8.92
C HIS A 59 -1.08 5.52 8.26
N LYS A 60 -0.85 4.53 7.41
CA LYS A 60 0.32 4.46 6.54
C LYS A 60 -0.13 4.41 5.09
N ILE A 61 0.55 5.17 4.24
CA ILE A 61 0.21 5.36 2.83
C ILE A 61 1.41 4.95 1.97
N PHE A 62 1.11 4.15 0.95
CA PHE A 62 2.00 3.81 -0.14
C PHE A 62 1.33 4.15 -1.49
N SER A 63 2.11 4.57 -2.47
CA SER A 63 1.61 4.91 -3.80
C SER A 63 2.62 4.49 -4.85
N ILE A 64 2.14 3.82 -5.90
CA ILE A 64 2.94 3.34 -7.02
C ILE A 64 2.11 3.37 -8.31
N THR A 65 2.76 3.61 -9.44
CA THR A 65 2.16 3.39 -10.76
C THR A 65 2.51 1.98 -11.22
N ALA A 66 1.52 1.11 -11.30
CA ALA A 66 1.68 -0.29 -11.68
C ALA A 66 0.38 -0.86 -12.24
N SER A 67 0.47 -1.79 -13.20
CA SER A 67 -0.68 -2.47 -13.79
C SER A 67 -1.36 -3.40 -12.77
N ASN A 68 -0.57 -4.16 -12.01
CA ASN A 68 -1.01 -4.91 -10.84
C ASN A 68 0.00 -4.77 -9.70
N LEU A 69 -0.43 -5.07 -8.47
CA LEU A 69 0.42 -5.01 -7.28
C LEU A 69 0.10 -6.19 -6.38
N GLU A 70 1.07 -7.05 -6.15
CA GLU A 70 1.03 -8.09 -5.12
C GLU A 70 1.93 -7.67 -3.95
N PHE A 71 1.45 -7.73 -2.71
CA PHE A 71 2.19 -7.18 -1.58
C PHE A 71 1.86 -7.80 -0.22
N VAL A 72 2.75 -7.58 0.73
CA VAL A 72 2.58 -7.81 2.16
C VAL A 72 3.15 -6.62 2.93
N LEU A 73 2.71 -6.43 4.18
CA LEU A 73 3.27 -5.40 5.06
C LEU A 73 4.16 -6.03 6.12
N ASN A 74 5.09 -5.27 6.67
CA ASN A 74 5.93 -5.71 7.78
C ASN A 74 6.42 -4.53 8.64
N ASP A 75 6.94 -4.85 9.82
CA ASP A 75 7.52 -3.90 10.77
C ASP A 75 9.00 -3.56 10.50
N GLY A 76 9.59 -4.16 9.47
CA GLY A 76 11.02 -4.07 9.16
C GLY A 76 11.89 -5.10 9.87
N GLU A 77 11.30 -5.93 10.73
CA GLU A 77 11.99 -6.96 11.51
C GLU A 77 11.38 -8.35 11.26
N TYR A 78 10.61 -8.88 12.22
CA TYR A 78 10.14 -10.27 12.22
C TYR A 78 8.64 -10.41 12.00
N GLU A 79 7.87 -9.32 12.03
CA GLU A 79 6.42 -9.37 11.94
C GLU A 79 5.91 -9.02 10.54
N TRP A 80 5.00 -9.84 10.03
CA TRP A 80 4.45 -9.69 8.68
C TRP A 80 2.91 -9.71 8.71
N ASP A 81 2.30 -8.76 8.00
CA ASP A 81 0.86 -8.75 7.72
C ASP A 81 0.59 -9.32 6.33
N LYS A 82 -0.06 -10.49 6.31
CA LYS A 82 -0.48 -11.22 5.12
C LYS A 82 -1.91 -11.76 5.32
N PRO A 83 -2.71 -11.87 4.24
CA PRO A 83 -4.12 -12.30 4.34
C PRO A 83 -4.28 -13.76 4.82
N SER A 84 -3.31 -14.62 4.53
CA SER A 84 -3.24 -16.00 5.06
C SER A 84 -1.79 -16.51 5.05
N PHE A 85 -1.53 -17.71 5.54
CA PHE A 85 -0.18 -18.26 5.63
C PHE A 85 0.55 -18.33 4.27
N ASP A 86 -0.17 -18.69 3.20
CA ASP A 86 0.38 -18.89 1.85
C ASP A 86 -0.17 -17.90 0.81
N ALA A 87 -0.61 -16.70 1.23
CA ALA A 87 -1.16 -15.71 0.32
C ALA A 87 -0.68 -14.29 0.60
N ASN A 88 -0.69 -13.47 -0.45
CA ASN A 88 -0.36 -12.05 -0.42
C ASN A 88 -1.60 -11.21 -0.77
N TYR A 89 -1.57 -9.91 -0.43
CA TYR A 89 -2.60 -8.98 -0.91
C TYR A 89 -2.40 -8.70 -2.39
N PHE A 90 -3.49 -8.48 -3.13
CA PHE A 90 -3.44 -8.22 -4.56
C PHE A 90 -4.36 -7.08 -4.99
N ILE A 91 -3.84 -6.18 -5.82
CA ILE A 91 -4.56 -5.09 -6.49
C ILE A 91 -4.40 -5.22 -7.99
N GLY A 92 -5.48 -5.60 -8.68
CA GLY A 92 -5.49 -5.79 -10.13
C GLY A 92 -5.82 -4.55 -10.97
N SER A 93 -6.28 -3.45 -10.36
CA SER A 93 -6.68 -2.25 -11.11
C SER A 93 -6.22 -0.95 -10.42
N PRO A 94 -5.93 0.13 -11.15
CA PRO A 94 -5.65 1.44 -10.56
C PRO A 94 -6.77 1.90 -9.61
N GLY A 95 -6.42 2.77 -8.67
CA GLY A 95 -7.35 3.31 -7.68
C GLY A 95 -6.80 3.35 -6.26
N SER A 96 -7.64 3.80 -5.34
CA SER A 96 -7.34 3.90 -3.92
C SER A 96 -7.94 2.75 -3.15
N TYR A 97 -7.14 2.11 -2.31
CA TYR A 97 -7.52 0.95 -1.52
C TYR A 97 -7.23 1.19 -0.05
N ILE A 98 -8.10 0.68 0.82
CA ILE A 98 -7.92 0.60 2.26
C ILE A 98 -7.68 -0.86 2.63
N LEU A 99 -6.56 -1.14 3.28
CA LEU A 99 -6.33 -2.42 3.96
C LEU A 99 -6.69 -2.26 5.43
N LYS A 100 -7.66 -3.03 5.90
CA LYS A 100 -8.14 -3.02 7.29
C LYS A 100 -8.47 -4.44 7.75
N ASN A 101 -7.94 -4.85 8.90
CA ASN A 101 -8.18 -6.17 9.48
C ASN A 101 -7.95 -7.32 8.48
N GLY A 102 -6.88 -7.22 7.69
CA GLY A 102 -6.53 -8.21 6.66
C GLY A 102 -7.44 -8.23 5.43
N LYS A 103 -8.30 -7.22 5.25
CA LYS A 103 -9.21 -7.10 4.10
C LYS A 103 -8.92 -5.84 3.31
N LEU A 104 -8.88 -6.00 1.98
CA LEU A 104 -8.64 -4.92 1.05
C LEU A 104 -9.96 -4.42 0.46
N GLU A 105 -10.24 -3.13 0.58
CA GLU A 105 -11.44 -2.49 0.07
C GLU A 105 -11.08 -1.35 -0.89
N LYS A 106 -11.66 -1.34 -2.10
CA LYS A 106 -11.48 -0.25 -3.05
C LYS A 106 -12.38 0.92 -2.68
N VAL A 107 -11.84 2.13 -2.63
CA VAL A 107 -12.55 3.36 -2.24
C VAL A 107 -12.85 4.25 -3.44
N ARG A 108 -11.92 4.32 -4.40
CA ARG A 108 -12.02 5.13 -5.62
C ARG A 108 -11.31 4.42 -6.77
#